data_AF-A0A2K2RSG5-F1
#
_entry.id   AF-A0A2K2RSG5-F1
#
_cell.length_a   1.000
_cell.length_b   1.000
_cell.length_c   1.000
_cell.angle_alpha   90.00
_cell.angle_beta   90.00
_cell.angle_gamma   90.00
#
_symmetry.space_group_name_H-M   'P 1'
#
loop_
_entity.id
_entity.type
_entity.pdbx_description
1 polymer ?
#
loop_
_entity_poly.entity_id
_entity_poly.type
_entity_poly.pdbx_seq_one_letter_code
_entity_poly.pdbx_strand_id
1 'polypeptide(L)' 'MSVLRPGDITDEMIQAMDTARRQGLQKDLRTLAASIRADTEGRYDSADPGWRAGVEWALLWIENTASQLTEGHS' A
#
# COMPACT_ATOMS: atom_id res chain seq x y z
N MET A 1 17.40 3.98 -33.96
CA MET A 1 16.94 3.48 -32.65
C MET A 1 18.01 3.87 -31.63
N SER A 2 17.75 4.89 -30.82
CA SER A 2 18.70 5.27 -29.77
C SER A 2 18.51 4.34 -28.58
N VAL A 3 19.57 3.62 -28.21
CA VAL A 3 19.63 2.83 -26.98
C VAL A 3 19.79 3.82 -25.82
N LEU A 4 18.80 3.87 -24.92
CA LEU A 4 18.92 4.60 -23.65
C LEU A 4 20.11 4.04 -22.88
N ARG A 5 21.13 4.88 -22.64
CA ARG A 5 22.28 4.50 -21.81
C ARG A 5 21.91 4.67 -20.34
N PRO A 6 22.53 3.89 -19.43
CA PRO A 6 22.27 4.00 -17.98
C PRO A 6 22.47 5.41 -17.38
N GLY A 7 23.15 6.33 -18.07
CA GLY A 7 23.32 7.73 -17.68
C GLY A 7 22.26 8.70 -18.21
N ASP A 8 21.29 8.22 -19.01
CA ASP A 8 20.23 9.05 -19.62
C ASP A 8 18.95 9.13 -18.76
N ILE A 9 18.94 8.46 -17.59
CA ILE A 9 17.82 8.57 -16.64
C ILE A 9 18.01 9.87 -15.86
N THR A 10 17.14 10.84 -16.10
CA THR A 10 17.15 12.12 -15.37
C THR A 10 16.60 11.95 -13.95
N ASP A 11 16.95 12.89 -13.06
CA ASP A 11 16.37 12.94 -11.71
C ASP A 11 14.84 13.03 -11.74
N GLU A 12 14.28 13.71 -12.74
CA GLU A 12 12.83 13.77 -12.98
C GLU A 12 12.23 12.40 -13.29
N MET A 13 12.91 11.59 -14.12
CA MET A 13 12.47 10.23 -14.41
C MET A 13 12.54 9.34 -13.16
N ILE A 14 13.58 9.48 -12.35
CA ILE A 14 13.73 8.77 -11.07
C ILE A 14 12.57 9.15 -10.13
N GLN A 15 12.28 10.45 -9.99
CA GLN A 15 11.19 10.94 -9.15
C GLN A 15 9.82 10.48 -9.65
N ALA A 16 9.60 10.48 -10.97
CA ALA A 16 8.37 10.01 -11.57
C ALA A 16 8.16 8.51 -11.34
N MET A 17 9.22 7.70 -11.49
CA MET A 17 9.19 6.26 -11.21
C MET A 17 8.90 5.97 -9.73
N ASP A 18 9.56 6.67 -8.81
CA ASP A 18 9.34 6.52 -7.38
C ASP A 18 7.91 6.92 -6.98
N THR A 19 7.40 8.01 -7.56
CA THR A 19 6.00 8.44 -7.37
C THR A 19 5.01 7.41 -7.89
N ALA A 20 5.22 6.88 -9.11
CA ALA A 20 4.37 5.84 -9.67
C ALA A 20 4.38 4.57 -8.80
N ARG A 21 5.55 4.17 -8.29
CA ARG A 21 5.70 3.04 -7.37
C ARG A 21 4.91 3.27 -6.07
N ARG A 22 5.06 4.44 -5.43
CA ARG A 22 4.33 4.79 -4.20
C ARG A 22 2.82 4.77 -4.41
N GLN A 23 2.34 5.39 -5.49
CA GLN A 23 0.92 5.43 -5.83
C GLN A 23 0.34 4.03 -6.13
N GLY A 24 1.08 3.21 -6.88
CA GLY A 24 0.70 1.82 -7.16
C GLY A 24 0.56 1.01 -5.87
N LEU A 25 1.61 1.02 -5.03
CA LEU A 25 1.60 0.31 -3.76
C LEU A 25 0.47 0.80 -2.83
N GLN A 26 0.23 2.11 -2.78
CA GLN A 26 -0.87 2.67 -2.00
C GLN A 26 -2.24 2.12 -2.45
N LYS A 27 -2.48 2.07 -3.76
CA LYS A 27 -3.71 1.52 -4.34
C LYS A 27 -3.88 0.05 -3.99
N ASP A 28 -2.81 -0.73 -4.09
CA ASP A 28 -2.83 -2.16 -3.79
C ASP A 28 -3.10 -2.42 -2.30
N LEU A 29 -2.49 -1.63 -1.41
CA LEU A 29 -2.75 -1.70 0.04
C LEU A 29 -4.20 -1.36 0.39
N ARG A 30 -4.77 -0.31 -0.21
CA ARG A 30 -6.20 0.03 -0.01
C ARG A 30 -7.12 -1.09 -0.51
N THR A 31 -6.78 -1.70 -1.65
CA THR A 31 -7.52 -2.84 -2.19
C THR A 31 -7.45 -4.03 -1.25
N LEU A 32 -6.27 -4.33 -0.71
CA LEU A 32 -6.07 -5.39 0.26
C LEU A 32 -6.89 -5.17 1.54
N ALA A 33 -6.90 -3.95 2.08
CA ALA A 33 -7.70 -3.62 3.26
C ALA A 33 -9.21 -3.85 3.01
N ALA A 34 -9.71 -3.45 1.84
CA ALA A 34 -11.10 -3.69 1.45
C ALA A 34 -11.42 -5.20 1.34
N SER A 35 -10.53 -5.98 0.72
CA SER A 35 -10.70 -7.44 0.61
C SER A 35 -10.69 -8.13 1.98
N ILE A 36 -9.80 -7.72 2.89
CA ILE A 36 -9.77 -8.26 4.26
C ILE A 36 -11.08 -7.95 4.98
N ARG A 37 -11.58 -6.72 4.90
CA ARG A 37 -12.88 -6.35 5.50
C ARG A 37 -14.01 -7.22 4.98
N ALA A 38 -14.09 -7.40 3.65
CA ALA A 38 -15.13 -8.21 3.03
C ALA A 38 -15.06 -9.69 3.46
N ASP A 39 -13.85 -10.27 3.56
CA ASP A 39 -13.66 -11.66 4.02
C ASP A 39 -14.04 -11.85 5.51
N THR A 40 -13.92 -10.78 6.30
CA THR A 40 -14.03 -10.85 7.77
C THR A 40 -15.38 -10.37 8.30
N GLU A 41 -16.16 -9.61 7.53
CA GLU A 41 -17.43 -8.95 7.92
C GLU A 41 -18.43 -9.89 8.61
N GLY A 42 -18.49 -11.17 8.22
CA GLY A 42 -19.38 -12.17 8.83
C GLY A 42 -18.77 -13.02 9.95
N ARG A 43 -17.48 -12.83 10.25
CA ARG A 43 -16.71 -13.71 11.16
C ARG A 43 -16.47 -13.07 12.52
N TYR A 44 -16.48 -11.73 12.61
CA TYR A 44 -16.12 -10.97 13.81
C TYR A 44 -16.89 -11.38 15.07
N ASP A 45 -18.20 -11.60 14.98
CA ASP A 45 -19.05 -11.90 16.14
C ASP A 45 -18.83 -13.31 16.71
N SER A 46 -18.31 -14.22 15.89
CA SER A 46 -18.05 -15.63 16.25
C SER A 46 -16.56 -15.96 16.42
N ALA A 47 -15.68 -15.01 16.10
CA ALA A 47 -14.25 -15.24 16.08
C ALA A 47 -13.64 -15.17 17.48
N ASP A 48 -12.55 -15.91 17.65
CA ASP A 48 -11.71 -15.80 18.83
C ASP A 48 -11.19 -14.35 18.99
N PRO A 49 -11.17 -13.79 20.22
CA PRO A 49 -10.70 -12.42 20.45
C PRO A 49 -9.28 -12.15 19.93
N GLY A 50 -8.38 -13.13 19.96
CA GLY A 50 -7.03 -13.01 19.42
C GLY A 50 -7.01 -12.92 17.90
N TRP A 51 -7.88 -13.68 17.22
CA TRP A 51 -8.06 -13.56 15.77
C TRP A 51 -8.55 -12.16 15.39
N ARG A 52 -9.56 -11.66 16.10
CA ARG A 52 -10.13 -10.32 15.88
C ARG A 52 -9.08 -9.23 16.03
N ALA A 53 -8.31 -9.27 17.12
CA ALA A 53 -7.23 -8.33 17.37
C ALA A 53 -6.15 -8.38 16.27
N GLY A 54 -5.84 -9.57 15.75
CA GLY A 54 -4.91 -9.74 14.63
C GLY A 54 -5.38 -9.07 13.33
N VAL A 55 -6.67 -9.22 12.99
CA VAL A 55 -7.25 -8.57 11.80
C VAL A 55 -7.26 -7.06 11.96
N GLU A 56 -7.69 -6.55 13.12
CA GLU A 56 -7.70 -5.11 13.40
C GLU A 56 -6.30 -4.50 13.35
N TRP A 57 -5.30 -5.19 13.91
CA TRP A 57 -3.90 -4.77 13.82
C TRP A 57 -3.38 -4.74 12.38
N ALA A 58 -3.69 -5.77 11.58
CA ALA A 58 -3.28 -5.84 10.18
C ALA A 58 -3.90 -4.70 9.35
N LEU A 59 -5.19 -4.44 9.52
CA LEU A 59 -5.88 -3.33 8.86
C LEU A 59 -5.26 -1.98 9.24
N LEU A 60 -5.01 -1.75 10.52
CA LEU A 60 -4.37 -0.52 11.00
C LEU A 60 -2.99 -0.30 10.36
N TRP A 61 -2.17 -1.36 10.30
CA TRP A 61 -0.85 -1.29 9.68
C TRP A 61 -0.95 -0.93 8.19
N ILE A 62 -1.81 -1.63 7.44
CA ILE A 62 -2.02 -1.39 6.00
C ILE A 62 -2.45 0.05 5.73
N GLU A 63 -3.40 0.57 6.51
CA GLU A 63 -3.95 1.91 6.31
C GLU A 63 -2.96 3.02 6.67
N ASN A 64 -2.18 2.82 7.74
CA ASN A 64 -1.11 3.73 8.11
C ASN A 64 -0.02 3.78 7.03
N THR A 65 0.44 2.61 6.55
CA THR A 65 1.42 2.54 5.47
C THR A 65 0.89 3.16 4.17
N ALA A 66 -0.37 2.89 3.81
CA ALA A 66 -0.98 3.50 2.64
C ALA A 66 -1.03 5.05 2.76
N SER A 67 -1.30 5.59 3.95
CA SER A 67 -1.36 7.04 4.18
C SER A 67 0.02 7.70 4.05
N GLN A 68 1.05 7.07 4.61
CA GLN A 68 2.44 7.55 4.55
C GLN A 68 3.02 7.57 3.13
N LEU A 69 2.47 6.77 2.20
CA LEU A 69 2.90 6.79 0.78
C LEU A 69 2.42 8.04 0.02
N THR A 70 1.46 8.79 0.56
CA THR A 70 1.00 10.10 0.02
C THR A 70 1.51 11.30 0.79
N GLU A 71 1.86 11.12 2.06
CA GLU A 71 2.50 12.16 2.86
C GLU A 71 3.96 12.24 2.43
N GLY A 72 4.22 13.12 1.45
CA GLY A 72 5.57 13.39 0.99
C GLY A 72 6.45 13.71 2.19
N HIS A 73 7.54 12.96 2.36
CA HIS A 73 8.64 13.43 3.18
C HIS A 73 9.17 14.68 2.47
N SER A 74 8.86 15.84 3.06
CA SER A 74 9.48 17.12 2.71
C SER A 74 10.94 17.13 3.16
#